data_AF-A0AAV4ZZI9-F1
#
_entry.id   AF-A0AAV4ZZI9-F1
#
_cell.length_a   1.000
_cell.length_b   1.000
_cell.length_c   1.000
_cell.angle_alpha   90.00
_cell.angle_beta   90.00
_cell.angle_gamma   90.00
#
_symmetry.space_group_name_H-M   'P 1'
#
loop_
_entity.id
_entity.type
_entity.pdbx_description
1 polymer ?
#
loop_
_entity_poly.entity_id
_entity_poly.type
_entity_poly.pdbx_seq_one_letter_code
_entity_poly.pdbx_strand_id
1 'polypeptide(L)'
;MIILDSETQKPPLVRRTPSIVSNTESVLSSDVSPPSYRSQGSRHSIQPMYGDRPPSICDADIPIKPKRRLRLEQGWCWKGLLYVLLVYAVVSIAVAVPYFVTHHNSSASTTPYNRMSGKGNGSNDVGSLVTAPPNISAADGKIIACNSWDDTYAYGYPDSTESSRLTFTIPTNVTNLWLRSTGKIHGLTSGKLSVILNPDITQTQFLASVTVTYDADNDSARNSTAICLMQLGESWGIGFYSSSSKSWDLDLQYQITMYMPQIDDETLTISQLSIALPGFSQSFQDLEEYIAFDNVNISGESSTVDGTLSAKNINISTSHASITGNYSIFESLSLQTSSGIIDTDIVLAGGTQDIPTNLSIQSMEGPVSARITLSGPSATNTTNLLVSTPPWFQASVLGEDSAMTIILNHADNLSHSELNLNVNTSFNRALVLLDNKFQGEFSLRSINGSILVADIDATTNFDSGTLEGSFPSPPYYRRSLDIQTHSPTELYGVVRRDDGGEDSPNTGQTNVQIQNYLALVAFGFFQSGDPNPTLAELGLRP
;
A
#
# COMPACT_ATOMS: atom_id res chain seq x y z
N MET A 1 -0.91 11.46 -70.43
CA MET A 1 -1.31 12.61 -69.58
C MET A 1 -2.18 12.00 -68.49
N ILE A 2 -1.74 11.78 -67.25
CA ILE A 2 -0.69 12.40 -66.43
C ILE A 2 0.33 11.32 -66.01
N ILE A 3 1.61 11.70 -66.00
CA ILE A 3 2.79 10.92 -65.61
C ILE A 3 3.22 11.46 -64.23
N LEU A 4 3.54 10.59 -63.28
CA LEU A 4 4.30 10.98 -62.09
C LEU A 4 5.43 9.97 -61.89
N ASP A 5 6.64 10.53 -61.93
CA ASP A 5 7.94 9.90 -61.79
C ASP A 5 8.19 9.43 -60.34
N SER A 6 8.79 8.25 -60.22
CA SER A 6 9.34 7.72 -58.98
C SER A 6 10.80 8.15 -58.83
N GLU A 7 11.08 9.10 -57.94
CA GLU A 7 12.43 9.45 -57.54
C GLU A 7 12.80 8.71 -56.26
N THR A 8 13.79 7.82 -56.35
CA THR A 8 14.30 6.98 -55.27
C THR A 8 15.34 7.77 -54.47
N GLN A 9 15.00 8.17 -53.25
CA GLN A 9 15.97 8.74 -52.30
C GLN A 9 16.82 7.63 -51.66
N LYS A 10 18.13 7.78 -51.77
CA LYS A 10 19.17 6.99 -51.12
C LYS A 10 19.23 7.32 -49.61
N PRO A 11 19.33 6.33 -48.70
CA PRO A 11 19.55 6.59 -47.28
C PRO A 11 21.00 7.05 -47.00
N PRO A 12 21.22 7.89 -45.97
CA PRO A 12 22.55 8.36 -45.61
C PRO A 12 23.38 7.26 -44.92
N LEU A 13 24.66 7.20 -45.29
CA LEU A 13 25.71 6.36 -44.72
C LEU A 13 25.95 6.72 -43.24
N VAL A 14 25.58 5.81 -42.34
CA VAL A 14 25.94 5.88 -40.92
C VAL A 14 27.41 5.43 -40.75
N ARG A 15 28.23 6.36 -40.27
CA ARG A 15 29.66 6.19 -39.99
C ARG A 15 29.82 5.38 -38.70
N ARG A 16 30.35 4.15 -38.80
CA ARG A 16 30.73 3.30 -37.66
C ARG A 16 31.86 3.95 -36.85
N THR A 17 31.61 4.22 -35.58
CA THR A 17 32.63 4.46 -34.54
C THR A 17 33.28 3.13 -34.14
N PRO A 18 34.60 3.08 -33.93
CA PRO A 18 35.29 1.87 -33.51
C PRO A 18 35.08 1.63 -32.01
N SER A 19 34.71 0.40 -31.67
CA SER A 19 34.66 -0.15 -30.33
C SER A 19 36.06 -0.19 -29.72
N ILE A 20 36.22 0.48 -28.57
CA ILE A 20 37.39 0.37 -27.71
C ILE A 20 37.30 -0.98 -26.99
N VAL A 21 38.25 -1.85 -27.30
CA VAL A 21 38.50 -3.11 -26.60
C VAL A 21 39.13 -2.77 -25.26
N SER A 22 38.36 -2.86 -24.17
CA SER A 22 38.89 -2.88 -22.82
C SER A 22 39.28 -4.32 -22.47
N ASN A 23 40.59 -4.59 -22.47
CA ASN A 23 41.16 -5.80 -21.90
C ASN A 23 40.94 -5.78 -20.40
N THR A 24 40.07 -6.64 -19.89
CA THR A 24 39.95 -6.93 -18.46
C THR A 24 40.92 -8.06 -18.14
N GLU A 25 42.02 -7.72 -17.49
CA GLU A 25 42.95 -8.67 -16.90
C GLU A 25 42.22 -9.53 -15.85
N SER A 26 42.39 -10.84 -15.98
CA SER A 26 41.99 -11.85 -15.02
C SER A 26 42.80 -11.70 -13.73
N VAL A 27 42.22 -11.06 -12.73
CA VAL A 27 42.73 -11.11 -11.35
C VAL A 27 42.27 -12.42 -10.73
N LEU A 28 43.25 -13.26 -10.41
CA LEU A 28 43.14 -14.46 -9.61
C LEU A 28 42.44 -14.14 -8.28
N SER A 29 41.20 -14.61 -8.11
CA SER A 29 40.50 -14.55 -6.83
C SER A 29 41.07 -15.63 -5.91
N SER A 30 41.81 -15.19 -4.89
CA SER A 30 42.31 -16.01 -3.81
C SER A 30 41.16 -16.53 -2.95
N ASP A 31 41.15 -17.84 -2.72
CA ASP A 31 40.34 -18.55 -1.74
C ASP A 31 40.31 -17.82 -0.39
N VAL A 32 39.16 -17.23 -0.06
CA VAL A 32 38.80 -16.85 1.31
C VAL A 32 37.62 -17.71 1.71
N SER A 33 37.92 -18.76 2.46
CA SER A 33 36.94 -19.64 3.07
C SER A 33 36.02 -18.85 4.01
N PRO A 34 34.70 -19.09 4.02
CA PRO A 34 33.80 -18.45 4.95
C PRO A 34 34.08 -18.93 6.39
N PRO A 35 34.00 -18.05 7.40
CA PRO A 35 34.18 -18.45 8.79
C PRO A 35 33.03 -19.37 9.20
N SER A 36 33.39 -20.58 9.62
CA SER A 36 32.49 -21.53 10.26
C SER A 36 31.90 -20.93 11.54
N TYR A 37 30.63 -20.53 11.52
CA TYR A 37 29.90 -20.19 12.73
C TYR A 37 29.62 -21.46 13.52
N ARG A 38 30.52 -21.74 14.47
CA ARG A 38 30.37 -22.79 15.48
C ARG A 38 29.30 -22.32 16.47
N SER A 39 28.07 -22.79 16.27
CA SER A 39 26.99 -22.74 17.26
C SER A 39 27.46 -23.46 18.54
N GLN A 40 27.95 -22.69 19.51
CA GLN A 40 28.07 -23.14 20.89
C GLN A 40 26.70 -22.97 21.55
N GLY A 41 25.99 -24.08 21.66
CA GLY A 41 24.82 -24.19 22.51
C GLY A 41 25.19 -23.97 23.96
N SER A 42 24.93 -22.77 24.48
CA SER A 42 24.81 -22.53 25.91
C SER A 42 23.34 -22.59 26.28
N ARG A 43 22.92 -23.76 26.79
CA ARG A 43 21.65 -23.91 27.50
C ARG A 43 21.77 -23.16 28.83
N HIS A 44 21.31 -21.92 28.87
CA HIS A 44 20.90 -21.29 30.12
C HIS A 44 19.37 -21.40 30.23
N SER A 45 18.96 -22.37 31.04
CA SER A 45 17.59 -22.51 31.53
C SER A 45 17.31 -21.31 32.43
N ILE A 46 16.65 -20.29 31.87
CA ILE A 46 16.05 -19.23 32.66
C ILE A 46 14.68 -19.76 33.10
N GLN A 47 14.62 -20.20 34.36
CA GLN A 47 13.35 -20.39 35.06
C GLN A 47 12.63 -19.04 35.11
N PRO A 48 11.32 -18.97 34.81
CA PRO A 48 10.55 -17.78 35.16
C PRO A 48 10.44 -17.72 36.68
N MET A 49 11.18 -16.80 37.31
CA MET A 49 10.86 -16.36 38.66
C MET A 49 9.49 -15.70 38.62
N TYR A 50 8.50 -16.37 39.21
CA TYR A 50 7.26 -15.75 39.66
C TYR A 50 7.63 -14.71 40.72
N GLY A 51 7.76 -13.46 40.30
CA GLY A 51 7.84 -12.31 41.19
C GLY A 51 6.45 -12.04 41.75
N ASP A 52 6.33 -12.12 43.08
CA ASP A 52 5.14 -11.84 43.85
C ASP A 52 4.49 -10.52 43.41
N ARG A 53 3.20 -10.61 43.03
CA ARG A 53 2.34 -9.44 42.85
C ARG A 53 2.27 -8.68 44.18
N PRO A 54 2.56 -7.37 44.22
CA PRO A 54 2.25 -6.57 45.39
C PRO A 54 0.72 -6.54 45.59
N PRO A 55 0.24 -6.56 46.85
CA PRO A 55 -1.19 -6.55 47.16
C PRO A 55 -1.83 -5.27 46.62
N SER A 56 -2.94 -5.44 45.92
CA SER A 56 -3.84 -4.37 45.50
C SER A 56 -4.37 -3.64 46.72
N ILE A 57 -3.79 -2.48 47.03
CA ILE A 57 -4.35 -1.50 47.97
C ILE A 57 -5.27 -0.59 47.16
N CYS A 58 -6.55 -0.97 47.11
CA CYS A 58 -7.66 -0.10 46.69
C CYS A 58 -8.92 -0.45 47.50
N ASP A 59 -8.81 -0.37 48.83
CA ASP A 59 -9.96 -0.16 49.71
C ASP A 59 -9.69 1.14 50.48
N ALA A 60 -10.07 2.25 49.85
CA ALA A 60 -10.21 3.53 50.52
C ALA A 60 -11.66 3.97 50.32
N ASP A 61 -12.47 3.73 51.36
CA ASP A 61 -13.82 4.24 51.52
C ASP A 61 -13.82 5.76 51.37
N ILE A 62 -14.22 6.26 50.20
CA ILE A 62 -14.56 7.67 50.02
C ILE A 62 -16.02 7.83 50.45
N PRO A 63 -16.33 8.65 51.48
CA PRO A 63 -17.70 8.90 51.90
C PRO A 63 -18.44 9.68 50.80
N ILE A 64 -19.25 8.96 50.02
CA ILE A 64 -20.14 9.53 49.03
C ILE A 64 -21.22 10.33 49.77
N LYS A 65 -21.10 11.67 49.74
CA LYS A 65 -22.15 12.58 50.23
C LYS A 65 -23.44 12.33 49.44
N PRO A 66 -24.61 12.21 50.11
CA PRO A 66 -25.87 11.92 49.45
C PRO A 66 -26.25 13.08 48.51
N LYS A 67 -26.17 12.80 47.21
CA LYS A 67 -26.57 13.71 46.13
C LYS A 67 -28.08 13.93 46.22
N ARG A 68 -28.49 15.16 46.54
CA ARG A 68 -29.91 15.58 46.61
C ARG A 68 -30.60 15.20 45.30
N ARG A 69 -31.58 14.29 45.39
CA ARG A 69 -32.49 13.91 44.31
C ARG A 69 -33.29 15.14 43.88
N LEU A 70 -32.85 15.78 42.81
CA LEU A 70 -33.70 16.68 42.04
C LEU A 70 -34.71 15.81 41.29
N ARG A 71 -35.92 15.72 41.84
CA ARG A 71 -37.12 15.26 41.13
C ARG A 71 -37.43 16.29 40.04
N LEU A 72 -36.77 16.18 38.89
CA LEU A 72 -37.26 16.82 37.67
C LEU A 72 -38.33 15.91 37.07
N GLU A 73 -39.43 16.54 36.65
CA GLU A 73 -40.62 15.94 36.06
C GLU A 73 -40.29 15.07 34.83
N GLN A 74 -40.11 13.78 35.09
CA GLN A 74 -39.67 12.75 34.18
C GLN A 74 -40.86 12.09 33.44
N GLY A 75 -41.84 12.89 33.02
CA GLY A 75 -43.06 12.37 32.36
C GLY A 75 -43.07 12.51 30.84
N TRP A 76 -42.43 13.56 30.30
CA TRP A 76 -42.67 13.96 28.91
C TRP A 76 -41.57 13.55 27.93
N CYS A 77 -40.29 13.56 28.35
CA CYS A 77 -39.17 13.18 27.47
C CYS A 77 -39.18 11.69 27.07
N TRP A 78 -39.67 10.80 27.93
CA TRP A 78 -39.71 9.37 27.63
C TRP A 78 -40.65 9.03 26.47
N LYS A 79 -41.75 9.79 26.31
CA LYS A 79 -42.66 9.60 25.18
C LYS A 79 -41.98 10.01 23.87
N GLY A 80 -41.25 11.12 23.86
CA GLY A 80 -40.49 11.57 22.68
C GLY A 80 -39.44 10.55 22.24
N LEU A 81 -38.67 10.00 23.18
CA LEU A 81 -37.68 8.96 22.88
C LEU A 81 -38.33 7.71 22.25
N LEU A 82 -39.49 7.29 22.77
CA LEU A 82 -40.24 6.14 22.27
C LEU A 82 -40.76 6.37 20.83
N TYR A 83 -41.21 7.59 20.51
CA TYR A 83 -41.61 7.94 19.14
C TYR A 83 -40.42 7.90 18.17
N VAL A 84 -39.25 8.43 18.56
CA VAL A 84 -38.04 8.41 17.71
C VAL A 84 -37.60 6.97 17.43
N LEU A 85 -37.61 6.11 18.45
CA LEU A 85 -37.24 4.69 18.31
C LEU A 85 -38.22 3.94 17.40
N LEU A 86 -39.53 4.24 17.51
CA LEU A 86 -40.55 3.62 16.68
C LEU A 86 -40.41 4.04 15.21
N VAL A 87 -40.18 5.34 14.94
CA VAL A 87 -39.91 5.83 13.58
C VAL A 87 -38.66 5.19 12.99
N TYR A 88 -37.57 5.11 13.77
CA TYR A 88 -36.33 4.46 13.34
C TYR A 88 -36.52 2.98 13.00
N ALA A 89 -37.30 2.25 13.81
CA ALA A 89 -37.63 0.84 13.54
C ALA A 89 -38.45 0.66 12.27
N VAL A 90 -39.46 1.51 12.03
CA VAL A 90 -40.29 1.46 10.82
C VAL A 90 -39.46 1.76 9.56
N VAL A 91 -38.62 2.80 9.61
CA VAL A 91 -37.72 3.15 8.49
C VAL A 91 -36.71 2.03 8.23
N SER A 92 -36.11 1.46 9.27
CA SER A 92 -35.16 0.36 9.14
C SER A 92 -35.81 -0.87 8.51
N ILE A 93 -37.03 -1.24 8.90
CA ILE A 93 -37.77 -2.37 8.29
C ILE A 93 -38.12 -2.07 6.83
N ALA A 94 -38.60 -0.85 6.54
CA ALA A 94 -38.99 -0.45 5.19
C ALA A 94 -37.81 -0.43 4.20
N VAL A 95 -36.58 -0.20 4.66
CA VAL A 95 -35.37 -0.21 3.82
C VAL A 95 -34.70 -1.58 3.80
N ALA A 96 -34.57 -2.24 4.96
CA ALA A 96 -33.84 -3.50 5.07
C ALA A 96 -34.58 -4.68 4.42
N VAL A 97 -35.92 -4.74 4.51
CA VAL A 97 -36.69 -5.86 3.95
C VAL A 97 -36.63 -5.91 2.42
N PRO A 98 -36.88 -4.81 1.67
CA PRO A 98 -36.71 -4.84 0.22
C PRO A 98 -35.28 -5.17 -0.19
N TYR A 99 -34.28 -4.63 0.51
CA TYR A 99 -32.88 -4.91 0.22
C TYR A 99 -32.53 -6.40 0.39
N PHE A 100 -32.99 -7.04 1.47
CA PHE A 100 -32.77 -8.47 1.67
C PHE A 100 -33.55 -9.34 0.66
N VAL A 101 -34.80 -8.98 0.34
CA VAL A 101 -35.64 -9.77 -0.58
C VAL A 101 -35.12 -9.69 -2.02
N THR A 102 -34.61 -8.54 -2.47
CA THR A 102 -34.04 -8.42 -3.82
C THR A 102 -32.68 -9.09 -3.93
N HIS A 103 -31.87 -9.06 -2.87
CA HIS A 103 -30.51 -9.62 -2.93
C HIS A 103 -30.47 -11.15 -2.73
N HIS A 104 -31.44 -11.73 -2.01
CA HIS A 104 -31.41 -13.17 -1.68
C HIS A 104 -32.06 -14.08 -2.74
N ASN A 105 -32.76 -13.53 -3.74
CA ASN A 105 -33.38 -14.32 -4.82
C ASN A 105 -32.46 -14.67 -6.00
N SER A 106 -31.19 -14.24 -5.99
CA SER A 106 -30.25 -14.50 -7.09
C SER A 106 -29.52 -15.85 -7.01
N SER A 107 -29.77 -16.70 -6.01
CA SER A 107 -28.94 -17.91 -5.76
C SER A 107 -29.65 -19.26 -5.79
N ALA A 108 -30.91 -19.36 -6.24
CA ALA A 108 -31.59 -20.66 -6.34
C ALA A 108 -31.61 -21.20 -7.79
N SER A 109 -30.45 -21.37 -8.42
CA SER A 109 -30.34 -22.27 -9.59
C SER A 109 -30.34 -23.72 -9.08
N THR A 110 -31.54 -24.25 -8.91
CA THR A 110 -31.77 -25.66 -8.59
C THR A 110 -31.40 -26.47 -9.82
N THR A 111 -30.20 -27.05 -9.86
CA THR A 111 -29.85 -28.04 -10.88
C THR A 111 -30.51 -29.38 -10.52
N PRO A 112 -31.31 -29.98 -11.42
CA PRO A 112 -31.84 -31.31 -11.19
C PRO A 112 -30.70 -32.33 -11.33
N TYR A 113 -30.47 -33.07 -10.25
CA TYR A 113 -29.54 -34.19 -10.17
C TYR A 113 -30.04 -35.34 -11.06
N ASN A 114 -29.65 -35.35 -12.34
CA ASN A 114 -29.90 -36.47 -13.24
C ASN A 114 -28.87 -37.57 -12.99
N ARG A 115 -29.28 -38.56 -12.21
CA ARG A 115 -28.58 -39.82 -11.97
C ARG A 115 -28.76 -40.73 -13.20
N MET A 116 -27.88 -40.61 -14.19
CA MET A 116 -27.79 -41.62 -15.26
C MET A 116 -26.69 -42.64 -14.92
N SER A 117 -27.14 -43.79 -14.43
CA SER A 117 -26.37 -45.02 -14.34
C SER A 117 -26.43 -45.72 -15.69
N GLY A 118 -25.39 -45.54 -16.51
CA GLY A 118 -25.19 -46.27 -17.77
C GLY A 118 -23.84 -46.99 -17.75
N LYS A 119 -23.86 -48.30 -17.51
CA LYS A 119 -22.71 -49.19 -17.74
C LYS A 119 -22.54 -49.35 -19.26
N GLY A 120 -21.65 -48.57 -19.86
CA GLY A 120 -21.21 -48.73 -21.23
C GLY A 120 -19.72 -49.04 -21.26
N ASN A 121 -19.35 -50.27 -21.61
CA ASN A 121 -17.99 -50.60 -22.03
C ASN A 121 -17.80 -50.04 -23.44
N GLY A 122 -17.03 -48.97 -23.57
CA GLY A 122 -16.63 -48.41 -24.85
C GLY A 122 -15.48 -47.43 -24.61
N SER A 123 -14.33 -47.73 -25.19
CA SER A 123 -13.10 -46.95 -25.03
C SER A 123 -13.13 -45.65 -25.85
N ASN A 124 -12.24 -44.74 -25.44
CA ASN A 124 -11.65 -43.58 -26.16
C ASN A 124 -12.14 -42.20 -25.70
N ASP A 125 -11.26 -41.50 -24.97
CA ASP A 125 -11.17 -40.05 -24.75
C ASP A 125 -12.42 -39.31 -24.25
N VAL A 126 -12.85 -39.63 -23.03
CA VAL A 126 -13.66 -38.71 -22.22
C VAL A 126 -12.71 -37.90 -21.36
N GLY A 127 -12.61 -36.61 -21.66
CA GLY A 127 -11.81 -35.64 -20.89
C GLY A 127 -12.03 -35.85 -19.40
N SER A 128 -10.95 -36.15 -18.68
CA SER A 128 -10.94 -36.37 -17.24
C SER A 128 -11.71 -35.25 -16.56
N LEU A 129 -12.85 -35.56 -15.92
CA LEU A 129 -13.55 -34.60 -15.10
C LEU A 129 -12.58 -34.12 -14.03
N VAL A 130 -12.07 -32.89 -14.19
CA VAL A 130 -11.26 -32.21 -13.19
C VAL A 130 -12.06 -32.21 -11.90
N THR A 131 -11.70 -33.10 -10.98
CA THR A 131 -12.38 -33.19 -9.69
C THR A 131 -11.98 -31.92 -8.95
N ALA A 132 -12.96 -31.05 -8.68
CA ALA A 132 -12.69 -29.76 -8.06
C ALA A 132 -11.91 -29.99 -6.75
N PRO A 133 -10.77 -29.30 -6.56
CA PRO A 133 -10.02 -29.35 -5.31
C PRO A 133 -10.94 -29.11 -4.10
N PRO A 134 -10.73 -29.83 -2.99
CA PRO A 134 -11.44 -29.51 -1.76
C PRO A 134 -11.11 -28.07 -1.36
N ASN A 135 -12.13 -27.34 -0.87
CA ASN A 135 -12.06 -25.94 -0.41
C ASN A 135 -12.22 -24.83 -1.46
N ILE A 136 -12.50 -25.12 -2.73
CA ILE A 136 -12.90 -24.06 -3.67
C ILE A 136 -14.34 -23.64 -3.37
N SER A 137 -14.54 -22.37 -3.03
CA SER A 137 -15.88 -21.82 -2.80
C SER A 137 -16.59 -21.55 -4.13
N ALA A 138 -17.91 -21.73 -4.19
CA ALA A 138 -18.69 -21.30 -5.35
C ALA A 138 -18.60 -19.77 -5.59
N ALA A 139 -18.29 -19.00 -4.53
CA ALA A 139 -18.03 -17.57 -4.62
C ALA A 139 -16.77 -17.24 -5.43
N ASP A 140 -15.89 -18.23 -5.60
CA ASP A 140 -14.61 -18.02 -6.23
C ASP A 140 -14.72 -17.94 -7.76
N GLY A 141 -15.80 -18.49 -8.32
CA GLY A 141 -16.11 -18.46 -9.75
C GLY A 141 -16.06 -19.85 -10.39
N LYS A 142 -16.13 -19.86 -11.73
CA LYS A 142 -16.05 -21.07 -12.53
C LYS A 142 -14.59 -21.46 -12.76
N ILE A 143 -14.23 -22.70 -12.43
CA ILE A 143 -12.92 -23.27 -12.76
C ILE A 143 -12.84 -23.46 -14.28
N ILE A 144 -11.80 -22.89 -14.89
CA ILE A 144 -11.50 -23.04 -16.32
C ILE A 144 -10.47 -24.15 -16.52
N ALA A 145 -9.38 -24.09 -15.76
CA ALA A 145 -8.32 -25.08 -15.75
C ALA A 145 -7.68 -25.14 -14.36
N CYS A 146 -7.14 -26.30 -13.98
CA CYS A 146 -6.30 -26.44 -12.80
C CYS A 146 -4.95 -27.05 -13.19
N ASN A 147 -4.05 -27.17 -12.21
CA ASN A 147 -2.69 -27.66 -12.37
C ASN A 147 -2.60 -28.91 -13.24
N SER A 148 -1.95 -28.73 -14.39
CA SER A 148 -1.38 -29.77 -15.22
C SER A 148 0.11 -29.50 -15.26
N TRP A 149 0.83 -30.06 -14.31
CA TRP A 149 2.26 -29.80 -14.12
C TRP A 149 3.08 -30.35 -15.29
N ASP A 150 3.98 -29.52 -15.81
CA ASP A 150 5.10 -29.95 -16.65
C ASP A 150 6.29 -30.18 -15.72
N ASP A 151 6.64 -31.46 -15.56
CA ASP A 151 7.65 -31.89 -14.59
C ASP A 151 9.03 -31.90 -15.22
N THR A 152 9.91 -31.07 -14.69
CA THR A 152 11.32 -31.05 -15.06
C THR A 152 12.12 -31.75 -13.99
N TYR A 153 12.38 -33.05 -14.19
CA TYR A 153 13.22 -33.85 -13.30
C TYR A 153 14.70 -33.53 -13.53
N ALA A 154 15.38 -33.03 -12.49
CA ALA A 154 16.83 -32.92 -12.49
C ALA A 154 17.44 -34.31 -12.20
N TYR A 155 17.73 -35.09 -13.25
CA TYR A 155 18.34 -36.41 -13.07
C TYR A 155 19.72 -36.31 -12.39
N GLY A 156 19.89 -36.94 -11.22
CA GLY A 156 21.19 -37.42 -10.76
C GLY A 156 21.69 -37.03 -9.37
N TYR A 157 20.91 -36.37 -8.51
CA TYR A 157 21.34 -36.08 -7.12
C TYR A 157 20.31 -36.56 -6.08
N PRO A 158 20.74 -37.30 -5.03
CA PRO A 158 19.85 -37.84 -4.01
C PRO A 158 19.24 -36.79 -3.06
N ASP A 159 19.69 -35.54 -3.12
CA ASP A 159 19.11 -34.39 -2.41
C ASP A 159 18.53 -33.37 -3.41
N SER A 160 18.05 -33.83 -4.57
CA SER A 160 17.62 -32.92 -5.64
C SER A 160 16.29 -32.28 -5.29
N THR A 161 16.32 -30.95 -5.16
CA THR A 161 15.11 -30.14 -5.24
C THR A 161 14.45 -30.36 -6.61
N GLU A 162 13.19 -30.74 -6.60
CA GLU A 162 12.40 -30.89 -7.82
C GLU A 162 11.66 -29.59 -8.14
N SER A 163 11.32 -29.42 -9.42
CA SER A 163 10.53 -28.28 -9.86
C SER A 163 9.47 -28.72 -10.86
N SER A 164 8.29 -28.15 -10.70
CA SER A 164 7.16 -28.33 -11.61
C SER A 164 6.70 -26.98 -12.09
N ARG A 165 6.41 -26.88 -13.38
CA ARG A 165 5.96 -25.65 -14.01
C ARG A 165 4.55 -25.79 -14.53
N LEU A 166 3.77 -24.72 -14.46
CA LEU A 166 2.50 -24.60 -15.17
C LEU A 166 2.39 -23.21 -15.78
N THR A 167 1.58 -23.10 -16.83
CA THR A 167 1.31 -21.83 -17.51
C THR A 167 -0.17 -21.69 -17.81
N PHE A 168 -0.73 -20.53 -17.51
CA PHE A 168 -2.08 -20.15 -17.87
C PHE A 168 -2.08 -18.99 -18.84
N THR A 169 -2.94 -19.08 -19.84
CA THR A 169 -3.21 -17.99 -20.78
C THR A 169 -4.53 -17.34 -20.41
N ILE A 170 -4.52 -16.03 -20.18
CA ILE A 170 -5.72 -15.25 -19.86
C ILE A 170 -6.05 -14.37 -21.07
N PRO A 171 -7.31 -14.35 -21.55
CA PRO A 171 -7.72 -13.49 -22.66
C PRO A 171 -7.39 -12.01 -22.42
N THR A 172 -7.22 -11.23 -23.49
CA THR A 172 -6.93 -9.78 -23.41
C THR A 172 -8.12 -8.92 -23.08
N ASN A 173 -9.32 -9.39 -23.41
CA ASN A 173 -10.58 -8.68 -23.22
C ASN A 173 -11.08 -8.73 -21.77
N VAL A 174 -10.16 -8.70 -20.81
CA VAL A 174 -10.45 -8.80 -19.38
C VAL A 174 -10.27 -7.42 -18.75
N THR A 175 -11.30 -6.99 -18.03
CA THR A 175 -11.30 -5.71 -17.31
C THR A 175 -10.77 -5.88 -15.90
N ASN A 176 -10.95 -7.06 -15.31
CA ASN A 176 -10.61 -7.33 -13.93
C ASN A 176 -9.73 -8.58 -13.82
N LEU A 177 -8.57 -8.41 -13.20
CA LEU A 177 -7.61 -9.46 -12.90
C LEU A 177 -7.49 -9.66 -11.40
N TRP A 178 -7.43 -10.92 -10.97
CA TRP A 178 -7.17 -11.21 -9.56
C TRP A 178 -6.24 -12.41 -9.35
N LEU A 179 -5.39 -12.31 -8.34
CA LEU A 179 -4.57 -13.42 -7.85
C LEU A 179 -4.86 -13.56 -6.36
N ARG A 180 -5.17 -14.78 -5.91
CA ARG A 180 -5.40 -15.01 -4.47
C ARG A 180 -4.92 -16.37 -4.03
N SER A 181 -4.51 -16.43 -2.77
CA SER A 181 -4.28 -17.68 -2.07
C SER A 181 -5.35 -17.86 -1.01
N THR A 182 -6.05 -19.00 -1.04
CA THR A 182 -7.08 -19.32 -0.05
C THR A 182 -6.73 -20.60 0.71
N GLY A 183 -7.03 -20.59 2.01
CA GLY A 183 -6.75 -21.69 2.93
C GLY A 183 -5.90 -21.24 4.12
N LYS A 184 -5.68 -22.15 5.07
CA LYS A 184 -4.76 -21.95 6.20
C LYS A 184 -3.31 -22.07 5.75
N ILE A 185 -2.98 -21.35 4.71
CA ILE A 185 -1.67 -21.32 4.08
C ILE A 185 -0.69 -20.43 4.87
N HIS A 186 -1.21 -19.68 5.86
CA HIS A 186 -0.44 -18.85 6.79
C HIS A 186 0.79 -19.62 7.33
N GLY A 187 1.97 -19.29 6.77
CA GLY A 187 3.28 -19.81 7.18
C GLY A 187 3.84 -21.00 6.40
N LEU A 188 3.11 -21.62 5.47
CA LEU A 188 3.55 -22.87 4.80
C LEU A 188 3.75 -22.78 3.30
N THR A 189 3.27 -21.72 2.66
CA THR A 189 3.70 -21.43 1.30
C THR A 189 4.30 -20.05 1.29
N SER A 190 5.57 -19.98 0.96
CA SER A 190 6.24 -18.73 0.66
C SER A 190 6.46 -18.65 -0.84
N GLY A 191 6.66 -17.44 -1.34
CA GLY A 191 6.97 -17.31 -2.74
C GLY A 191 7.30 -15.90 -3.17
N LYS A 192 7.40 -15.78 -4.48
CA LYS A 192 7.60 -14.52 -5.16
C LYS A 192 6.60 -14.42 -6.30
N LEU A 193 5.90 -13.29 -6.36
CA LEU A 193 5.15 -12.82 -7.49
C LEU A 193 5.98 -11.73 -8.19
N SER A 194 6.16 -11.87 -9.49
CA SER A 194 6.70 -10.83 -10.35
C SER A 194 5.70 -10.49 -11.45
N VAL A 195 5.29 -9.23 -11.52
CA VAL A 195 4.45 -8.69 -12.58
C VAL A 195 5.34 -7.89 -13.52
N ILE A 196 5.52 -8.38 -14.74
CA ILE A 196 6.49 -7.87 -15.71
C ILE A 196 5.90 -7.81 -17.11
N LEU A 197 6.48 -7.00 -18.00
CA LEU A 197 6.13 -7.02 -19.41
C LEU A 197 6.56 -8.35 -20.06
N ASN A 198 5.75 -8.84 -20.99
CA ASN A 198 6.10 -10.01 -21.77
C ASN A 198 7.24 -9.66 -22.74
N PRO A 199 8.42 -10.29 -22.66
CA PRO A 199 9.50 -10.01 -23.61
C PRO A 199 9.13 -10.35 -25.06
N ASP A 200 8.16 -11.24 -25.27
CA ASP A 200 7.62 -11.53 -26.60
C ASP A 200 6.47 -10.57 -26.93
N ILE A 201 6.79 -9.54 -27.72
CA ILE A 201 5.81 -8.55 -28.20
C ILE A 201 4.71 -9.14 -29.08
N THR A 202 4.90 -10.35 -29.62
CA THR A 202 3.86 -11.02 -30.42
C THR A 202 2.77 -11.63 -29.55
N GLN A 203 3.05 -11.80 -28.25
CA GLN A 203 2.12 -12.38 -27.31
C GLN A 203 1.17 -11.31 -26.78
N THR A 204 0.00 -11.22 -27.41
CA THR A 204 -1.02 -10.25 -27.05
C THR A 204 -1.77 -10.63 -25.77
N GLN A 205 -1.80 -11.90 -25.38
CA GLN A 205 -2.53 -12.38 -24.19
C GLN A 205 -1.68 -12.31 -22.93
N PHE A 206 -2.33 -12.12 -21.78
CA PHE A 206 -1.67 -12.28 -20.49
C PHE A 206 -1.23 -13.74 -20.31
N LEU A 207 -0.01 -13.92 -19.81
CA LEU A 207 0.54 -15.24 -19.51
C LEU A 207 0.93 -15.28 -18.04
N ALA A 208 0.42 -16.25 -17.29
CA ALA A 208 0.86 -16.51 -15.93
C ALA A 208 1.65 -17.80 -15.89
N SER A 209 2.94 -17.71 -15.55
CA SER A 209 3.82 -18.86 -15.35
C SER A 209 3.99 -19.09 -13.86
N VAL A 210 3.70 -20.29 -13.37
CA VAL A 210 3.95 -20.66 -11.99
C VAL A 210 4.96 -21.80 -11.97
N THR A 211 6.03 -21.61 -11.23
CA THR A 211 7.00 -22.66 -10.92
C THR A 211 6.90 -22.96 -9.44
N VAL A 212 6.74 -24.22 -9.08
CA VAL A 212 6.82 -24.68 -7.69
C VAL A 212 8.10 -25.47 -7.52
N THR A 213 8.84 -25.15 -6.48
CA THR A 213 10.06 -25.84 -6.07
C THR A 213 9.76 -26.57 -4.77
N TYR A 214 10.14 -27.85 -4.69
CA TYR A 214 9.82 -28.72 -3.57
C TYR A 214 10.88 -29.82 -3.40
N ASP A 215 10.94 -30.41 -2.21
CA ASP A 215 11.77 -31.58 -1.95
C ASP A 215 11.18 -32.82 -2.67
N ALA A 216 12.03 -33.61 -3.33
CA ALA A 216 11.63 -34.85 -4.01
C ALA A 216 10.88 -35.82 -3.09
N ASP A 217 11.27 -35.87 -1.80
CA ASP A 217 10.59 -36.71 -0.79
C ASP A 217 9.18 -36.19 -0.45
N ASN A 218 8.82 -34.99 -0.91
CA ASN A 218 7.60 -34.27 -0.59
C ASN A 218 6.67 -34.03 -1.79
N ASP A 219 6.67 -34.93 -2.77
CA ASP A 219 5.70 -34.87 -3.89
C ASP A 219 4.23 -34.82 -3.40
N SER A 220 3.96 -35.42 -2.23
CA SER A 220 2.65 -35.34 -1.59
C SER A 220 2.22 -33.90 -1.26
N ALA A 221 3.15 -33.01 -0.93
CA ALA A 221 2.88 -31.60 -0.70
C ALA A 221 2.38 -30.92 -1.97
N ARG A 222 3.13 -31.06 -3.07
CA ARG A 222 2.75 -30.52 -4.38
C ARG A 222 1.36 -30.99 -4.77
N ASN A 223 1.10 -32.29 -4.67
CA ASN A 223 -0.19 -32.91 -5.01
C ASN A 223 -1.34 -32.50 -4.07
N SER A 224 -1.03 -32.00 -2.87
CA SER A 224 -2.02 -31.47 -1.93
C SER A 224 -2.42 -30.02 -2.23
N THR A 225 -1.73 -29.36 -3.16
CA THR A 225 -2.02 -28.01 -3.63
C THR A 225 -2.65 -28.04 -5.02
N ALA A 226 -3.57 -27.12 -5.25
CA ALA A 226 -4.19 -26.91 -6.54
C ALA A 226 -4.08 -25.44 -6.93
N ILE A 227 -3.67 -25.21 -8.16
CA ILE A 227 -3.60 -23.87 -8.73
C ILE A 227 -4.56 -23.86 -9.91
N CYS A 228 -5.56 -22.99 -9.85
CA CYS A 228 -6.63 -22.98 -10.83
C CYS A 228 -6.80 -21.62 -11.47
N LEU A 229 -6.88 -21.61 -12.80
CA LEU A 229 -7.39 -20.49 -13.59
C LEU A 229 -8.91 -20.48 -13.48
N MET A 230 -9.46 -19.32 -13.14
CA MET A 230 -10.87 -19.19 -12.86
C MET A 230 -11.48 -17.93 -13.45
N GLN A 231 -12.79 -17.99 -13.65
CA GLN A 231 -13.58 -16.92 -14.24
C GLN A 231 -14.78 -16.59 -13.34
N LEU A 232 -14.90 -15.32 -12.94
CA LEU A 232 -16.02 -14.79 -12.16
C LEU A 232 -16.66 -13.63 -12.93
N GLY A 233 -17.68 -13.93 -13.74
CA GLY A 233 -18.26 -12.97 -14.67
C GLY A 233 -17.23 -12.55 -15.72
N GLU A 234 -16.94 -11.25 -15.77
CA GLU A 234 -15.90 -10.65 -16.63
C GLU A 234 -14.50 -10.66 -15.99
N SER A 235 -14.40 -11.08 -14.72
CA SER A 235 -13.14 -11.11 -13.99
C SER A 235 -12.44 -12.44 -14.18
N TRP A 236 -11.13 -12.39 -14.37
CA TRP A 236 -10.28 -13.57 -14.51
C TRP A 236 -9.21 -13.59 -13.43
N GLY A 237 -8.83 -14.78 -13.01
CA GLY A 237 -7.80 -14.86 -11.99
C GLY A 237 -7.29 -16.24 -11.68
N ILE A 238 -6.29 -16.27 -10.82
CA ILE A 238 -5.59 -17.48 -10.42
C ILE A 238 -5.76 -17.66 -8.92
N GLY A 239 -6.35 -18.80 -8.54
CA GLY A 239 -6.53 -19.21 -7.17
C GLY A 239 -5.51 -20.27 -6.78
N PHE A 240 -4.84 -20.07 -5.66
CA PHE A 240 -3.99 -21.06 -5.00
C PHE A 240 -4.79 -21.67 -3.86
N TYR A 241 -4.91 -23.00 -3.85
CA TYR A 241 -5.70 -23.76 -2.89
C TYR A 241 -4.83 -24.84 -2.28
N SER A 242 -4.91 -25.01 -0.96
CA SER A 242 -4.31 -26.14 -0.26
C SER A 242 -5.39 -26.97 0.44
N SER A 243 -5.30 -28.28 0.27
CA SER A 243 -6.23 -29.25 0.88
C SER A 243 -5.81 -29.66 2.29
N SER A 244 -4.54 -29.44 2.67
CA SER A 244 -3.96 -30.02 3.87
C SER A 244 -4.21 -29.14 5.11
N SER A 245 -4.86 -29.73 6.11
CA SER A 245 -4.87 -29.20 7.48
C SER A 245 -3.62 -29.62 8.28
N LYS A 246 -2.76 -30.45 7.69
CA LYS A 246 -1.52 -30.94 8.30
C LYS A 246 -0.41 -29.97 7.98
N SER A 247 0.01 -29.23 9.00
CA SER A 247 0.67 -27.94 8.86
C SER A 247 2.18 -27.95 9.12
N TRP A 248 2.87 -29.10 8.99
CA TRP A 248 4.17 -29.23 9.65
C TRP A 248 5.39 -29.36 8.74
N ASP A 249 5.27 -29.84 7.50
CA ASP A 249 6.46 -30.11 6.66
C ASP A 249 6.22 -29.85 5.16
N LEU A 250 5.51 -28.78 4.79
CA LEU A 250 5.39 -28.41 3.37
C LEU A 250 6.31 -27.22 3.10
N ASP A 251 7.51 -27.50 2.60
CA ASP A 251 8.41 -26.46 2.07
C ASP A 251 8.14 -26.30 0.57
N LEU A 252 7.03 -25.64 0.25
CA LEU A 252 6.68 -25.30 -1.13
C LEU A 252 7.07 -23.85 -1.38
N GLN A 253 8.04 -23.66 -2.28
CA GLN A 253 8.44 -22.33 -2.73
C GLN A 253 7.87 -22.05 -4.12
N TYR A 254 7.01 -21.04 -4.21
CA TYR A 254 6.38 -20.66 -5.47
C TYR A 254 7.09 -19.46 -6.10
N GLN A 255 7.30 -19.54 -7.41
CA GLN A 255 7.71 -18.42 -8.24
C GLN A 255 6.64 -18.20 -9.31
N ILE A 256 5.90 -17.11 -9.15
CA ILE A 256 4.81 -16.70 -10.02
C ILE A 256 5.31 -15.53 -10.86
N THR A 257 5.21 -15.65 -12.17
CA THR A 257 5.49 -14.57 -13.10
C THR A 257 4.24 -14.28 -13.92
N MET A 258 3.68 -13.09 -13.76
CA MET A 258 2.59 -12.59 -14.58
C MET A 258 3.16 -11.69 -15.68
N TYR A 259 3.15 -12.21 -16.90
CA TYR A 259 3.57 -11.51 -18.10
C TYR A 259 2.39 -10.70 -18.65
N MET A 260 2.59 -9.39 -18.65
CA MET A 260 1.68 -8.39 -19.16
C MET A 260 1.92 -8.18 -20.66
N PRO A 261 0.89 -8.14 -21.51
CA PRO A 261 1.07 -7.99 -22.95
C PRO A 261 1.53 -6.58 -23.31
N GLN A 262 2.26 -6.47 -24.42
CA GLN A 262 2.62 -5.21 -25.06
C GLN A 262 1.73 -5.07 -26.30
N ILE A 263 0.77 -4.15 -26.26
CA ILE A 263 -0.11 -3.87 -27.40
C ILE A 263 0.43 -2.60 -28.06
N ASP A 264 0.92 -2.73 -29.29
CA ASP A 264 1.41 -1.59 -30.07
C ASP A 264 0.27 -0.56 -30.26
N ASP A 265 0.63 0.73 -30.16
CA ASP A 265 -0.22 1.89 -30.41
C ASP A 265 -1.44 2.10 -29.48
N GLU A 266 -1.73 1.19 -28.54
CA GLU A 266 -2.83 1.34 -27.58
C GLU A 266 -2.44 0.92 -26.15
N THR A 267 -2.63 1.82 -25.19
CA THR A 267 -2.50 1.50 -23.76
C THR A 267 -3.67 0.60 -23.33
N LEU A 268 -3.37 -0.58 -22.82
CA LEU A 268 -4.37 -1.51 -22.32
C LEU A 268 -4.89 -1.03 -20.96
N THR A 269 -6.19 -0.74 -20.88
CA THR A 269 -6.82 -0.34 -19.61
C THR A 269 -7.33 -1.56 -18.83
N ILE A 270 -6.86 -1.71 -17.59
CA ILE A 270 -7.32 -2.73 -16.64
C ILE A 270 -8.06 -2.03 -15.51
N SER A 271 -9.37 -2.25 -15.44
CA SER A 271 -10.25 -1.62 -14.46
C SER A 271 -9.93 -2.04 -13.03
N GLN A 272 -9.51 -3.29 -12.81
CA GLN A 272 -9.13 -3.74 -11.48
C GLN A 272 -8.04 -4.82 -11.53
N LEU A 273 -6.98 -4.61 -10.74
CA LEU A 273 -5.99 -5.63 -10.39
C LEU A 273 -6.07 -5.88 -8.87
N SER A 274 -6.42 -7.11 -8.46
CA SER A 274 -6.57 -7.47 -7.05
C SER A 274 -5.65 -8.64 -6.68
N ILE A 275 -4.67 -8.42 -5.82
CA ILE A 275 -3.70 -9.42 -5.40
C ILE A 275 -3.82 -9.64 -3.89
N ALA A 276 -4.12 -10.87 -3.48
CA ALA A 276 -4.24 -11.31 -2.10
C ALA A 276 -3.39 -12.56 -1.87
N LEU A 277 -2.08 -12.36 -1.72
CA LEU A 277 -1.08 -13.42 -1.62
C LEU A 277 -0.28 -13.27 -0.31
N PRO A 278 -0.82 -13.74 0.83
CA PRO A 278 -0.11 -13.70 2.10
C PRO A 278 1.16 -14.57 2.06
N GLY A 279 2.31 -14.01 2.46
CA GLY A 279 3.60 -14.71 2.51
C GLY A 279 4.37 -14.73 1.19
N PHE A 280 3.90 -13.97 0.19
CA PHE A 280 4.58 -13.84 -1.10
C PHE A 280 5.21 -12.46 -1.21
N SER A 281 6.50 -12.40 -1.50
CA SER A 281 7.12 -11.16 -1.99
C SER A 281 6.51 -10.80 -3.35
N GLN A 282 6.20 -9.54 -3.59
CA GLN A 282 5.51 -9.06 -4.78
C GLN A 282 6.34 -7.94 -5.40
N SER A 283 6.76 -8.12 -6.65
CA SER A 283 7.57 -7.15 -7.39
C SER A 283 6.86 -6.70 -8.66
N PHE A 284 6.78 -5.40 -8.91
CA PHE A 284 6.12 -4.81 -10.08
C PHE A 284 7.14 -4.07 -10.95
N GLN A 285 7.25 -4.44 -12.22
CA GLN A 285 7.98 -3.65 -13.21
C GLN A 285 7.20 -2.37 -13.54
N ASP A 286 7.89 -1.37 -14.09
CA ASP A 286 7.22 -0.25 -14.74
C ASP A 286 6.39 -0.72 -15.96
N LEU A 287 5.10 -0.44 -15.93
CA LEU A 287 4.12 -0.82 -16.95
C LEU A 287 3.41 0.40 -17.57
N GLU A 288 3.74 1.63 -17.15
CA GLU A 288 2.93 2.84 -17.43
C GLU A 288 2.73 3.12 -18.93
N GLU A 289 3.71 2.77 -19.77
CA GLU A 289 3.64 2.95 -21.22
C GLU A 289 2.61 2.02 -21.89
N TYR A 290 2.43 0.81 -21.36
CA TYR A 290 1.65 -0.25 -22.02
C TYR A 290 0.32 -0.52 -21.34
N ILE A 291 0.23 -0.27 -20.03
CA ILE A 291 -0.93 -0.65 -19.22
C ILE A 291 -1.30 0.50 -18.27
N ALA A 292 -2.58 0.87 -18.32
CA ALA A 292 -3.19 1.79 -17.38
C ALA A 292 -4.11 1.04 -16.42
N PHE A 293 -3.86 1.15 -15.12
CA PHE A 293 -4.74 0.58 -14.11
C PHE A 293 -5.71 1.63 -13.56
N ASP A 294 -7.00 1.30 -13.47
CA ASP A 294 -7.93 2.14 -12.70
C ASP A 294 -7.78 1.87 -11.20
N ASN A 295 -7.85 0.60 -10.79
CA ASN A 295 -7.80 0.22 -9.38
C ASN A 295 -6.80 -0.91 -9.15
N VAL A 296 -5.84 -0.70 -8.25
CA VAL A 296 -4.89 -1.72 -7.80
C VAL A 296 -5.08 -1.96 -6.31
N ASN A 297 -5.37 -3.20 -5.93
CA ASN A 297 -5.50 -3.61 -4.54
C ASN A 297 -4.52 -4.75 -4.25
N ILE A 298 -3.54 -4.50 -3.40
CA ILE A 298 -2.50 -5.46 -3.02
C ILE A 298 -2.60 -5.70 -1.52
N SER A 299 -2.70 -6.96 -1.13
CA SER A 299 -2.78 -7.36 0.27
C SER A 299 -1.92 -8.58 0.58
N GLY A 300 -1.29 -8.57 1.76
CA GLY A 300 -0.57 -9.74 2.27
C GLY A 300 0.08 -9.52 3.63
N GLU A 301 -0.20 -10.41 4.58
CA GLU A 301 0.25 -10.32 5.98
C GLU A 301 1.78 -10.17 6.13
N SER A 302 2.56 -10.94 5.36
CA SER A 302 4.03 -10.92 5.38
C SER A 302 4.60 -10.82 3.97
N SER A 303 3.94 -10.00 3.15
CA SER A 303 4.22 -9.89 1.72
C SER A 303 4.94 -8.58 1.45
N THR A 304 6.25 -8.63 1.20
CA THR A 304 6.99 -7.44 0.77
C THR A 304 6.43 -6.98 -0.57
N VAL A 305 6.15 -5.69 -0.70
CA VAL A 305 5.67 -5.09 -1.95
C VAL A 305 6.73 -4.12 -2.45
N ASP A 306 7.24 -4.36 -3.65
CA ASP A 306 8.31 -3.56 -4.25
C ASP A 306 8.00 -3.26 -5.73
N GLY A 307 8.42 -2.09 -6.23
CA GLY A 307 8.41 -1.80 -7.67
C GLY A 307 7.66 -0.53 -8.07
N THR A 308 7.39 -0.42 -9.38
CA THR A 308 6.78 0.77 -9.99
C THR A 308 5.34 0.50 -10.38
N LEU A 309 4.39 1.34 -9.95
CA LEU A 309 2.98 1.23 -10.32
C LEU A 309 2.38 2.59 -10.67
N SER A 310 1.62 2.64 -11.76
CA SER A 310 0.82 3.81 -12.15
C SER A 310 -0.67 3.40 -12.21
N ALA A 311 -1.53 4.08 -11.44
CA ALA A 311 -2.96 3.80 -11.43
C ALA A 311 -3.80 4.99 -10.94
N LYS A 312 -5.12 4.99 -11.19
CA LYS A 312 -6.00 6.00 -10.55
C LYS A 312 -6.07 5.82 -9.05
N ASN A 313 -6.32 4.59 -8.61
CA ASN A 313 -6.47 4.23 -7.20
C ASN A 313 -5.53 3.06 -6.86
N ILE A 314 -4.70 3.23 -5.84
CA ILE A 314 -3.80 2.19 -5.33
C ILE A 314 -4.07 1.99 -3.84
N ASN A 315 -4.32 0.75 -3.44
CA ASN A 315 -4.41 0.34 -2.04
C ASN A 315 -3.45 -0.82 -1.78
N ILE A 316 -2.47 -0.61 -0.90
CA ILE A 316 -1.47 -1.61 -0.50
C ILE A 316 -1.58 -1.79 1.01
N SER A 317 -1.86 -3.02 1.44
CA SER A 317 -1.98 -3.37 2.85
C SER A 317 -1.14 -4.58 3.22
N THR A 318 -0.18 -4.38 4.10
CA THR A 318 0.65 -5.45 4.68
C THR A 318 0.50 -5.45 6.21
N SER A 319 0.98 -6.49 6.89
CA SER A 319 1.09 -6.47 8.36
C SER A 319 2.56 -6.31 8.77
N HIS A 320 3.41 -7.21 8.32
CA HIS A 320 4.78 -7.34 8.83
C HIS A 320 5.86 -7.19 7.75
N ALA A 321 5.51 -6.61 6.61
CA ALA A 321 6.42 -6.54 5.47
C ALA A 321 6.50 -5.13 4.87
N SER A 322 7.66 -4.82 4.31
CA SER A 322 7.94 -3.52 3.73
C SER A 322 7.13 -3.24 2.47
N ILE A 323 6.86 -1.96 2.27
CA ILE A 323 6.26 -1.38 1.07
C ILE A 323 7.30 -0.41 0.50
N THR A 324 7.86 -0.74 -0.65
CA THR A 324 8.90 0.05 -1.32
C THR A 324 8.56 0.31 -2.78
N GLY A 325 9.13 1.38 -3.35
CA GLY A 325 9.09 1.63 -4.79
C GLY A 325 8.46 2.96 -5.19
N ASN A 326 8.01 3.02 -6.44
CA ASN A 326 7.62 4.26 -7.13
C ASN A 326 6.15 4.21 -7.52
N TYR A 327 5.34 5.15 -7.05
CA TYR A 327 3.89 5.13 -7.29
C TYR A 327 3.41 6.43 -7.96
N SER A 328 2.78 6.32 -9.12
CA SER A 328 2.19 7.43 -9.88
C SER A 328 0.65 7.34 -9.83
N ILE A 329 0.00 8.39 -9.34
CA ILE A 329 -1.39 8.28 -8.88
C ILE A 329 -2.22 9.50 -9.26
N PHE A 330 -3.42 9.23 -9.80
CA PHE A 330 -4.32 10.27 -10.29
C PHE A 330 -5.43 10.64 -9.28
N GLU A 331 -5.95 9.67 -8.51
CA GLU A 331 -7.08 9.89 -7.59
C GLU A 331 -6.76 9.56 -6.13
N SER A 332 -6.31 8.34 -5.83
CA SER A 332 -6.01 7.97 -4.43
C SER A 332 -4.91 6.93 -4.22
N LEU A 333 -4.13 7.14 -3.16
CA LEU A 333 -3.14 6.20 -2.64
C LEU A 333 -3.47 5.87 -1.19
N SER A 334 -3.49 4.58 -0.86
CA SER A 334 -3.55 4.09 0.52
C SER A 334 -2.42 3.08 0.74
N LEU A 335 -1.47 3.42 1.60
CA LEU A 335 -0.39 2.54 2.04
C LEU A 335 -0.59 2.22 3.51
N GLN A 336 -0.74 0.94 3.86
CA GLN A 336 -0.96 0.51 5.23
C GLN A 336 -0.03 -0.64 5.61
N THR A 337 0.64 -0.50 6.74
CA THR A 337 1.38 -1.60 7.38
C THR A 337 1.28 -1.51 8.91
N SER A 338 1.44 -2.63 9.63
CA SER A 338 1.53 -2.56 11.09
C SER A 338 2.98 -2.38 11.54
N SER A 339 3.94 -3.09 10.95
CA SER A 339 5.35 -3.07 11.40
C SER A 339 6.37 -3.03 10.26
N GLY A 340 5.92 -3.04 9.01
CA GLY A 340 6.79 -2.95 7.84
C GLY A 340 7.34 -1.54 7.61
N ILE A 341 8.50 -1.45 6.94
CA ILE A 341 9.05 -0.18 6.48
C ILE A 341 8.23 0.31 5.29
N ILE A 342 7.86 1.60 5.27
CA ILE A 342 7.35 2.27 4.06
C ILE A 342 8.46 3.17 3.54
N ASP A 343 9.01 2.88 2.36
CA ASP A 343 10.05 3.71 1.71
C ASP A 343 9.73 3.92 0.22
N THR A 344 9.11 5.05 -0.11
CA THR A 344 8.42 5.23 -1.40
C THR A 344 8.66 6.59 -2.04
N ASP A 345 8.79 6.60 -3.36
CA ASP A 345 8.71 7.79 -4.20
C ASP A 345 7.28 7.86 -4.78
N ILE A 346 6.54 8.91 -4.46
CA ILE A 346 5.12 9.06 -4.82
C ILE A 346 4.97 10.28 -5.72
N VAL A 347 4.33 10.11 -6.87
CA VAL A 347 3.89 11.20 -7.75
C VAL A 347 2.38 11.32 -7.64
N LEU A 348 1.91 12.45 -7.09
CA LEU A 348 0.49 12.79 -7.07
C LEU A 348 0.18 13.66 -8.29
N ALA A 349 -0.42 13.05 -9.31
CA ALA A 349 -0.89 13.76 -10.49
C ALA A 349 -2.23 14.42 -10.17
N GLY A 350 -2.23 15.76 -10.17
CA GLY A 350 -3.40 16.57 -9.86
C GLY A 350 -4.57 16.26 -10.78
N GLY A 351 -5.67 15.84 -10.19
CA GLY A 351 -6.92 15.55 -10.88
C GLY A 351 -7.63 16.79 -11.45
N THR A 352 -8.84 16.57 -11.96
CA THR A 352 -9.74 17.65 -12.38
C THR A 352 -10.26 18.45 -11.17
N GLN A 353 -10.82 19.63 -11.44
CA GLN A 353 -11.04 20.72 -10.46
C GLN A 353 -11.84 20.36 -9.20
N ASP A 354 -12.62 19.28 -9.19
CA ASP A 354 -13.62 19.01 -8.14
C ASP A 354 -13.19 17.97 -7.09
N ILE A 355 -12.15 17.18 -7.35
CA ILE A 355 -11.78 16.05 -6.49
C ILE A 355 -10.28 16.12 -6.17
N PRO A 356 -9.89 16.28 -4.90
CA PRO A 356 -8.48 16.27 -4.55
C PRO A 356 -7.88 14.90 -4.77
N THR A 357 -6.64 14.86 -5.23
CA THR A 357 -5.85 13.63 -5.22
C THR A 357 -5.45 13.31 -3.78
N ASN A 358 -5.86 12.14 -3.29
CA ASN A 358 -5.75 11.74 -1.89
C ASN A 358 -4.56 10.82 -1.65
N LEU A 359 -3.79 11.08 -0.60
CA LEU A 359 -2.72 10.22 -0.11
C LEU A 359 -2.98 9.86 1.34
N SER A 360 -3.04 8.57 1.65
CA SER A 360 -3.07 8.05 3.01
C SER A 360 -1.90 7.09 3.23
N ILE A 361 -1.06 7.38 4.21
CA ILE A 361 0.00 6.48 4.65
C ILE A 361 -0.26 6.15 6.12
N GLN A 362 -0.29 4.88 6.47
CA GLN A 362 -0.54 4.41 7.83
C GLN A 362 0.48 3.35 8.23
N SER A 363 1.22 3.60 9.30
CA SER A 363 2.17 2.64 9.87
C SER A 363 2.07 2.62 11.39
N MET A 364 1.82 1.47 12.03
CA MET A 364 1.77 1.43 13.49
C MET A 364 3.16 1.56 14.12
N GLU A 365 4.12 0.75 13.72
CA GLU A 365 5.46 0.66 14.33
C GLU A 365 6.61 0.85 13.32
N GLY A 366 6.33 0.65 12.02
CA GLY A 366 7.36 0.68 10.99
C GLY A 366 7.74 2.10 10.56
N PRO A 367 9.03 2.39 10.29
CA PRO A 367 9.44 3.72 9.82
C PRO A 367 8.82 4.05 8.45
N VAL A 368 8.52 5.33 8.26
CA VAL A 368 7.95 5.89 7.03
C VAL A 368 8.93 6.90 6.44
N SER A 369 9.37 6.64 5.21
CA SER A 369 10.15 7.52 4.35
C SER A 369 9.34 7.71 3.08
N ALA A 370 8.84 8.92 2.82
CA ALA A 370 8.03 9.19 1.64
C ALA A 370 8.49 10.46 0.95
N ARG A 371 8.84 10.35 -0.33
CA ARG A 371 9.11 11.49 -1.20
C ARG A 371 7.90 11.73 -2.09
N ILE A 372 7.14 12.77 -1.77
CA ILE A 372 5.91 13.13 -2.45
C ILE A 372 6.22 14.24 -3.46
N THR A 373 5.97 13.98 -4.73
CA THR A 373 6.09 14.96 -5.82
C THR A 373 4.69 15.29 -6.34
N LEU A 374 4.30 16.55 -6.22
CA LEU A 374 3.04 17.05 -6.79
C LEU A 374 3.26 17.39 -8.26
N SER A 375 2.45 16.85 -9.16
CA SER A 375 2.52 17.14 -10.60
C SER A 375 1.19 17.64 -11.13
N GLY A 376 1.26 18.56 -12.10
CA GLY A 376 0.09 19.11 -12.79
C GLY A 376 -0.07 18.56 -14.20
N PRO A 377 -1.23 18.78 -14.85
CA PRO A 377 -1.37 18.53 -16.27
C PRO A 377 -0.33 19.35 -17.06
N SER A 378 0.35 18.73 -18.02
CA SER A 378 1.31 19.45 -18.86
C SER A 378 0.63 20.60 -19.61
N ALA A 379 1.12 21.83 -19.41
CA ALA A 379 0.57 23.06 -20.01
C ALA A 379 0.57 23.06 -21.56
N THR A 380 1.20 22.07 -22.19
CA THR A 380 1.47 22.04 -23.64
C THR A 380 0.25 21.74 -24.52
N ASN A 381 -0.85 21.17 -23.97
CA ASN A 381 -1.95 20.65 -24.81
C ASN A 381 -3.30 21.34 -24.63
N THR A 382 -3.48 22.25 -23.68
CA THR A 382 -4.76 22.93 -23.45
C THR A 382 -4.79 24.29 -24.14
N THR A 383 -5.22 24.31 -25.40
CA THR A 383 -5.54 25.54 -26.15
C THR A 383 -6.79 26.28 -25.62
N ASN A 384 -7.50 25.68 -24.66
CA ASN A 384 -8.65 26.29 -24.00
C ASN A 384 -8.21 26.98 -22.69
N LEU A 385 -7.80 28.24 -22.80
CA LEU A 385 -7.36 29.17 -21.74
C LEU A 385 -8.44 29.57 -20.71
N LEU A 386 -9.49 28.79 -20.53
CA LEU A 386 -10.54 29.11 -19.56
C LEU A 386 -10.12 28.62 -18.17
N VAL A 387 -9.50 29.53 -17.40
CA VAL A 387 -9.28 29.50 -15.95
C VAL A 387 -9.13 28.07 -15.39
N SER A 388 -7.94 27.49 -15.53
CA SER A 388 -7.60 26.28 -14.79
C SER A 388 -7.42 26.67 -13.34
N THR A 389 -8.35 26.28 -12.47
CA THR A 389 -8.07 26.30 -11.02
C THR A 389 -6.82 25.45 -10.76
N PRO A 390 -6.00 25.82 -9.77
CA PRO A 390 -4.83 25.03 -9.42
C PRO A 390 -5.28 23.63 -8.94
N PRO A 391 -4.50 22.57 -9.21
CA PRO A 391 -4.80 21.25 -8.68
C PRO A 391 -4.74 21.27 -7.15
N TRP A 392 -5.65 20.50 -6.54
CA TRP A 392 -5.78 20.36 -5.10
C TRP A 392 -5.40 18.95 -4.66
N PHE A 393 -4.61 18.87 -3.59
CA PHE A 393 -4.09 17.63 -3.02
C PHE A 393 -4.44 17.52 -1.53
N GLN A 394 -4.62 16.29 -1.07
CA GLN A 394 -4.79 15.98 0.34
C GLN A 394 -3.88 14.82 0.74
N ALA A 395 -3.05 14.99 1.76
CA ALA A 395 -2.15 13.97 2.26
C ALA A 395 -2.34 13.77 3.77
N SER A 396 -2.44 12.51 4.21
CA SER A 396 -2.62 12.12 5.61
C SER A 396 -1.66 10.99 5.95
N VAL A 397 -0.67 11.27 6.80
CA VAL A 397 0.32 10.31 7.29
C VAL A 397 0.06 10.05 8.76
N LEU A 398 -0.28 8.83 9.10
CA LEU A 398 -0.59 8.41 10.47
C LEU A 398 0.39 7.34 10.91
N GLY A 399 0.84 7.47 12.16
CA GLY A 399 1.55 6.39 12.81
C GLY A 399 1.49 6.47 14.31
N GLU A 400 1.76 5.36 14.97
CA GLU A 400 1.69 5.28 16.43
C GLU A 400 3.09 5.41 17.00
N ASP A 401 3.95 4.43 16.72
CA ASP A 401 5.36 4.39 17.07
C ASP A 401 6.24 4.38 15.81
N SER A 402 5.87 5.19 14.81
CA SER A 402 6.57 5.23 13.52
C SER A 402 7.39 6.49 13.37
N ALA A 403 8.70 6.33 13.10
CA ALA A 403 9.56 7.45 12.70
C ALA A 403 9.22 7.87 11.27
N MET A 404 9.00 9.17 11.04
CA MET A 404 8.50 9.67 9.75
C MET A 404 9.46 10.68 9.15
N THR A 405 9.78 10.50 7.88
CA THR A 405 10.46 11.48 7.02
C THR A 405 9.61 11.70 5.78
N ILE A 406 9.03 12.89 5.66
CA ILE A 406 8.18 13.27 4.54
C ILE A 406 8.88 14.39 3.79
N ILE A 407 9.17 14.16 2.52
CA ILE A 407 9.81 15.13 1.62
C ILE A 407 8.78 15.52 0.57
N LEU A 408 8.42 16.80 0.52
CA LEU A 408 7.46 17.31 -0.44
C LEU A 408 8.13 18.18 -1.49
N ASN A 409 7.95 17.81 -2.76
CA ASN A 409 8.44 18.52 -3.94
C ASN A 409 7.29 18.84 -4.90
N HIS A 410 7.46 19.85 -5.73
CA HIS A 410 6.60 20.14 -6.88
C HIS A 410 7.38 19.91 -8.17
N ALA A 411 6.77 19.24 -9.13
CA ALA A 411 7.31 19.08 -10.47
C ALA A 411 7.47 20.45 -11.17
N ASP A 412 8.36 20.52 -12.16
CA ASP A 412 8.62 21.75 -12.90
C ASP A 412 7.41 22.24 -13.70
N ASN A 413 6.52 21.33 -14.07
CA ASN A 413 5.28 21.64 -14.79
C ASN A 413 4.18 22.21 -13.90
N LEU A 414 4.39 22.28 -12.57
CA LEU A 414 3.43 22.78 -11.61
C LEU A 414 3.98 24.06 -10.95
N SER A 415 3.39 25.20 -11.31
CA SER A 415 3.75 26.49 -10.73
C SER A 415 3.09 26.74 -9.38
N HIS A 416 1.83 26.30 -9.23
CA HIS A 416 1.02 26.50 -8.03
C HIS A 416 0.11 25.30 -7.79
N SER A 417 -0.02 24.87 -6.54
CA SER A 417 -1.00 23.87 -6.10
C SER A 417 -1.33 24.06 -4.63
N GLU A 418 -2.55 23.70 -4.24
CA GLU A 418 -2.94 23.67 -2.84
C GLU A 418 -2.77 22.25 -2.29
N LEU A 419 -1.99 22.09 -1.22
CA LEU A 419 -1.88 20.84 -0.47
C LEU A 419 -2.37 21.02 0.96
N ASN A 420 -3.25 20.12 1.40
CA ASN A 420 -3.55 19.93 2.82
C ASN A 420 -2.81 18.70 3.36
N LEU A 421 -1.78 18.93 4.19
CA LEU A 421 -0.92 17.88 4.75
C LEU A 421 -1.22 17.67 6.24
N ASN A 422 -1.66 16.48 6.61
CA ASN A 422 -1.83 16.06 8.01
C ASN A 422 -0.82 14.96 8.35
N VAL A 423 -0.01 15.16 9.39
CA VAL A 423 0.94 14.15 9.88
C VAL A 423 0.73 13.95 11.37
N ASN A 424 0.49 12.72 11.81
CA ASN A 424 0.26 12.40 13.21
C ASN A 424 1.11 11.21 13.65
N THR A 425 1.91 11.37 14.71
CA THR A 425 2.73 10.29 15.30
C THR A 425 2.66 10.29 16.83
N SER A 426 2.51 9.16 17.51
CA SER A 426 2.38 9.16 18.98
C SER A 426 3.73 9.29 19.70
N PHE A 427 4.74 8.51 19.30
CA PHE A 427 5.97 8.36 20.11
C PHE A 427 7.27 8.74 19.39
N ASN A 428 7.32 8.61 18.07
CA ASN A 428 8.55 8.78 17.31
C ASN A 428 8.65 10.15 16.63
N ARG A 429 9.86 10.46 16.14
CA ARG A 429 10.14 11.73 15.46
C ARG A 429 9.43 11.81 14.10
N ALA A 430 8.87 12.97 13.79
CA ALA A 430 8.43 13.33 12.45
C ALA A 430 9.29 14.47 11.89
N LEU A 431 9.86 14.26 10.71
CA LEU A 431 10.56 15.25 9.91
C LEU A 431 9.76 15.53 8.65
N VAL A 432 9.33 16.77 8.46
CA VAL A 432 8.65 17.22 7.25
C VAL A 432 9.51 18.27 6.56
N LEU A 433 9.89 17.97 5.33
CA LEU A 433 10.67 18.86 4.49
C LEU A 433 9.76 19.37 3.36
N LEU A 434 9.57 20.68 3.29
CA LEU A 434 8.71 21.34 2.30
C LEU A 434 9.59 22.09 1.31
N ASP A 435 9.30 21.99 0.01
CA ASP A 435 9.99 22.83 -0.97
C ASP A 435 9.51 24.29 -0.94
N ASN A 436 10.22 25.12 -1.69
CA ASN A 436 9.90 26.53 -1.78
C ASN A 436 8.63 26.82 -2.57
N LYS A 437 7.99 25.86 -3.25
CA LYS A 437 6.77 26.03 -4.07
C LYS A 437 5.49 25.72 -3.29
N PHE A 438 5.61 25.10 -2.11
CA PHE A 438 4.47 24.75 -1.26
C PHE A 438 3.51 25.91 -1.00
N GLN A 439 2.22 25.64 -1.26
CA GLN A 439 1.09 26.47 -0.86
C GLN A 439 0.02 25.57 -0.24
N GLY A 440 -0.59 26.02 0.86
CA GLY A 440 -1.68 25.29 1.51
C GLY A 440 -1.57 25.26 3.04
N GLU A 441 -2.14 24.21 3.63
CA GLU A 441 -2.24 24.03 5.08
C GLU A 441 -1.50 22.77 5.50
N PHE A 442 -0.85 22.81 6.66
CA PHE A 442 -0.32 21.62 7.29
C PHE A 442 -0.67 21.55 8.78
N SER A 443 -0.94 20.35 9.24
CA SER A 443 -1.17 20.02 10.66
C SER A 443 -0.27 18.86 11.04
N LEU A 444 0.67 19.11 11.95
CA LEU A 444 1.59 18.09 12.46
C LEU A 444 1.31 17.89 13.94
N ARG A 445 1.01 16.66 14.34
CA ARG A 445 0.67 16.32 15.72
C ARG A 445 1.57 15.20 16.23
N SER A 446 2.06 15.38 17.45
CA SER A 446 2.73 14.30 18.17
C SER A 446 2.47 14.34 19.66
N ILE A 447 2.24 13.17 20.28
CA ILE A 447 1.94 13.09 21.71
C ILE A 447 3.23 13.18 22.54
N ASN A 448 4.24 12.41 22.18
CA ASN A 448 5.52 12.28 22.89
C ASN A 448 6.76 12.38 21.98
N GLY A 449 6.58 12.50 20.66
CA GLY A 449 7.66 12.61 19.69
C GLY A 449 8.03 14.06 19.36
N SER A 450 9.21 14.25 18.77
CA SER A 450 9.66 15.56 18.26
C SER A 450 9.17 15.78 16.83
N ILE A 451 8.73 17.00 16.52
CA ILE A 451 8.35 17.40 15.16
C ILE A 451 9.35 18.45 14.66
N LEU A 452 9.92 18.20 13.48
CA LEU A 452 10.78 19.16 12.78
C LEU A 452 10.19 19.48 11.42
N VAL A 453 10.02 20.77 11.14
CA VAL A 453 9.66 21.28 9.81
C VAL A 453 10.81 22.13 9.28
N ALA A 454 11.23 21.87 8.05
CA ALA A 454 12.25 22.66 7.38
C ALA A 454 11.93 22.89 5.89
N ASP A 455 12.46 24.00 5.37
CA ASP A 455 12.40 24.37 3.96
C ASP A 455 13.58 23.72 3.21
N ILE A 456 13.30 23.09 2.07
CA ILE A 456 14.31 22.54 1.16
C ILE A 456 14.56 23.56 0.04
N ASP A 457 15.79 24.07 -0.01
CA ASP A 457 16.25 24.72 -1.24
C ASP A 457 16.46 23.64 -2.31
N ALA A 458 15.71 23.74 -3.41
CA ALA A 458 15.66 22.80 -4.54
C ALA A 458 17.02 22.49 -5.19
N THR A 459 18.10 23.17 -4.78
CA THR A 459 19.47 22.94 -5.25
C THR A 459 20.19 21.82 -4.49
N THR A 460 19.67 21.36 -3.36
CA THR A 460 20.26 20.27 -2.58
C THR A 460 19.71 18.94 -3.06
N ASN A 461 20.42 18.29 -3.99
CA ASN A 461 20.18 16.88 -4.33
C ASN A 461 20.41 16.04 -3.06
N PHE A 462 19.33 15.63 -2.40
CA PHE A 462 19.40 14.76 -1.24
C PHE A 462 19.65 13.33 -1.74
N ASP A 463 20.92 12.93 -1.79
CA ASP A 463 21.32 11.59 -2.19
C ASP A 463 20.89 10.60 -1.08
N SER A 464 19.91 9.74 -1.39
CA SER A 464 19.23 8.85 -0.45
C SER A 464 20.05 7.63 -0.02
N GLY A 465 21.37 7.74 -0.01
CA GLY A 465 22.29 6.65 0.34
C GLY A 465 22.14 6.21 1.80
N THR A 466 21.39 5.12 2.01
CA THR A 466 21.35 4.26 3.21
C THR A 466 21.08 4.96 4.55
N LEU A 467 19.81 5.00 4.95
CA LEU A 467 19.32 5.41 6.27
C LEU A 467 19.54 4.35 7.38
N GLU A 468 20.45 3.37 7.19
CA GLU A 468 20.86 2.45 8.25
C GLU A 468 22.10 3.00 8.98
N GLY A 469 21.85 3.80 10.02
CA GLY A 469 22.87 4.15 11.02
C GLY A 469 23.38 5.59 10.91
N SER A 470 23.00 6.40 11.90
CA SER A 470 23.40 7.80 12.11
C SER A 470 23.02 8.75 10.96
N PHE A 471 21.94 9.50 11.18
CA PHE A 471 21.59 10.64 10.33
C PHE A 471 22.79 11.58 10.20
N PRO A 472 23.24 11.93 8.98
CA PRO A 472 24.27 12.93 8.80
C PRO A 472 23.82 14.25 9.43
N SER A 473 24.76 14.95 10.07
CA SER A 473 24.55 16.33 10.53
C SER A 473 23.99 17.18 9.38
N PRO A 474 22.89 17.91 9.61
CA PRO A 474 22.07 18.43 8.52
C PRO A 474 22.81 19.47 7.66
N PRO A 475 22.64 19.46 6.33
CA PRO A 475 23.02 20.59 5.49
C PRO A 475 22.26 21.85 5.93
N TYR A 476 22.82 23.02 5.62
CA TYR A 476 22.30 24.33 6.03
C TYR A 476 20.84 24.54 5.58
N TYR A 477 19.88 24.28 6.48
CA TYR A 477 18.49 24.67 6.27
C TYR A 477 18.35 26.19 6.34
N ARG A 478 17.66 26.78 5.35
CA ARG A 478 17.43 28.23 5.31
C ARG A 478 16.54 28.70 6.45
N ARG A 479 15.57 27.87 6.83
CA ARG A 479 14.70 28.00 8.02
C ARG A 479 14.35 26.60 8.51
N SER A 480 14.66 26.33 9.77
CA SER A 480 14.22 25.11 10.47
C SER A 480 13.52 25.51 11.76
N LEU A 481 12.34 24.94 12.00
CA LEU A 481 11.66 25.07 13.28
C LEU A 481 11.73 23.72 14.00
N ASP A 482 12.68 23.60 14.92
CA ASP A 482 12.80 22.43 15.79
C ASP A 482 11.98 22.66 17.05
N ILE A 483 10.96 21.82 17.27
CA ILE A 483 10.16 21.82 18.48
C ILE A 483 10.32 20.45 19.15
N GLN A 484 11.14 20.42 20.20
CA GLN A 484 11.23 19.29 21.12
C GLN A 484 10.38 19.57 22.34
N THR A 485 9.34 18.77 22.57
CA THR A 485 8.50 18.88 23.78
C THR A 485 8.28 17.51 24.41
N HIS A 486 8.18 17.50 25.74
CA HIS A 486 7.79 16.31 26.53
C HIS A 486 6.27 16.27 26.80
N SER A 487 5.51 17.07 26.06
CA SER A 487 4.05 17.23 26.13
C SER A 487 3.48 17.10 24.73
N PRO A 488 2.16 16.81 24.59
CA PRO A 488 1.51 16.77 23.28
C PRO A 488 1.81 18.06 22.52
N THR A 489 2.49 17.88 21.40
CA THR A 489 2.85 18.92 20.44
C THR A 489 1.85 18.90 19.31
N GLU A 490 1.20 20.02 19.09
CA GLU A 490 0.41 20.26 17.90
C GLU A 490 0.99 21.50 17.24
N LEU A 491 1.48 21.31 16.01
CA LEU A 491 2.02 22.34 15.16
C LEU A 491 1.08 22.53 13.98
N TYR A 492 0.39 23.67 13.98
CA TYR A 492 -0.44 24.08 12.86
C TYR A 492 0.25 25.21 12.09
N GLY A 493 0.22 25.12 10.77
CA GLY A 493 0.77 26.15 9.90
C GLY A 493 -0.04 26.32 8.61
N VAL A 494 -0.16 27.57 8.18
CA VAL A 494 -0.70 27.94 6.88
C VAL A 494 0.37 28.68 6.11
N VAL A 495 0.63 28.23 4.88
CA VAL A 495 1.56 28.90 3.97
C VAL A 495 0.76 29.44 2.80
N ARG A 496 0.56 30.77 2.80
CA ARG A 496 0.05 31.51 1.65
C ARG A 496 1.20 32.25 1.01
N ARG A 497 1.37 32.08 -0.30
CA ARG A 497 2.23 32.93 -1.09
C ARG A 497 1.33 33.92 -1.81
N ASP A 498 1.47 35.19 -1.48
CA ASP A 498 0.82 36.23 -2.26
C ASP A 498 1.52 36.27 -3.62
N ASP A 499 0.78 36.01 -4.69
CA ASP A 499 1.25 36.21 -6.07
C ASP A 499 1.35 37.71 -6.35
N GLY A 500 2.24 38.39 -5.63
CA GLY A 500 2.62 39.76 -5.94
C GLY A 500 3.18 39.75 -7.35
N GLY A 501 2.48 40.42 -8.27
CA GLY A 501 2.76 40.38 -9.71
C GLY A 501 4.25 40.50 -10.04
N GLU A 502 4.66 39.77 -11.09
CA GLU A 502 6.02 39.49 -11.59
C GLU A 502 7.04 40.66 -11.62
N ASP A 503 6.63 41.90 -11.38
CA ASP A 503 7.47 43.10 -11.53
C ASP A 503 8.12 43.62 -10.22
N SER A 504 7.97 42.94 -9.08
CA SER A 504 8.63 43.35 -7.83
C SER A 504 9.84 42.47 -7.47
N PRO A 505 11.09 42.91 -7.70
CA PRO A 505 12.30 42.11 -7.46
C PRO A 505 12.67 41.94 -5.97
N ASN A 506 11.76 42.23 -5.03
CA ASN A 506 12.01 42.13 -3.60
C ASN A 506 11.22 40.97 -2.97
N THR A 507 11.91 39.84 -2.81
CA THR A 507 11.70 38.78 -1.79
C THR A 507 10.26 38.59 -1.33
N GLY A 508 9.52 37.68 -1.96
CA GLY A 508 8.27 37.17 -1.40
C GLY A 508 8.50 36.61 0.00
N GLN A 509 8.12 37.37 1.03
CA GLN A 509 8.14 36.90 2.40
C GLN A 509 7.01 35.89 2.56
N THR A 510 7.34 34.60 2.68
CA THR A 510 6.40 33.60 3.19
C THR A 510 6.11 33.91 4.65
N ASN A 511 4.89 34.37 4.92
CA ASN A 511 4.36 34.52 6.27
C ASN A 511 3.88 33.15 6.74
N VAL A 512 4.76 32.42 7.45
CA VAL A 512 4.37 31.18 8.13
C VAL A 512 3.76 31.59 9.48
N GLN A 513 2.44 31.56 9.61
CA GLN A 513 1.78 31.69 10.91
C GLN A 513 1.78 30.34 11.59
N ILE A 514 2.59 30.21 12.63
CA ILE A 514 2.65 29.02 13.49
C ILE A 514 1.85 29.30 14.75
N GLN A 515 0.79 28.53 14.98
CA GLN A 515 0.07 28.53 16.26
C GLN A 515 0.40 27.25 17.02
N ASN A 516 1.19 27.39 18.09
CA ASN A 516 1.43 26.31 19.04
C ASN A 516 0.31 26.29 20.07
N TYR A 517 -0.55 25.27 20.01
CA TYR A 517 -1.47 24.98 21.11
C TYR A 517 -0.76 24.10 22.13
N LEU A 518 0.06 24.73 22.99
CA LEU A 518 0.52 24.08 24.20
C LEU A 518 -0.70 23.89 25.12
N ALA A 519 -1.27 22.68 25.11
CA ALA A 519 -2.22 22.27 26.13
C ALA A 519 -1.46 22.17 27.46
N LEU A 520 -1.37 23.30 28.16
CA LEU A 520 -1.00 23.33 29.58
C LEU A 520 -2.09 22.58 30.35
N VAL A 521 -1.95 21.26 30.45
CA VAL A 521 -2.70 20.45 31.41
C VAL A 521 -2.15 20.80 32.79
N ALA A 522 -2.62 21.92 33.32
CA ALA A 522 -2.41 22.27 34.71
C ALA A 522 -3.15 21.22 35.56
N PHE A 523 -2.41 20.25 36.11
CA PHE A 523 -2.89 19.45 37.23
C PHE A 523 -3.05 20.37 38.45
N GLY A 524 -4.19 21.05 38.52
CA GLY A 524 -4.59 21.85 39.65
C GLY A 524 -5.02 20.96 40.81
N PHE A 525 -4.11 20.65 41.72
CA PHE A 525 -4.47 20.46 43.13
C PHE A 525 -4.93 21.82 43.68
N PHE A 526 -6.24 22.09 43.69
CA PHE A 526 -6.82 23.16 44.49
C PHE A 526 -7.71 22.57 45.57
N GLN A 527 -7.12 22.54 46.77
CA GLN A 527 -7.81 22.40 48.03
C GLN A 527 -8.52 23.74 48.34
N SER A 528 -9.80 23.65 48.72
CA SER A 528 -10.47 24.56 49.66
C SER A 528 -10.47 26.08 49.39
N GLY A 529 -11.56 26.55 48.77
CA GLY A 529 -12.39 27.68 49.20
C GLY A 529 -11.76 28.99 49.71
N ASP A 530 -11.90 30.04 48.91
CA ASP A 530 -12.45 31.35 49.33
C ASP A 530 -12.80 32.22 48.10
N PRO A 531 -13.93 32.94 48.06
CA PRO A 531 -14.29 33.81 46.95
C PRO A 531 -13.85 35.25 47.25
N ASN A 532 -12.60 35.58 46.95
CA ASN A 532 -12.15 36.90 46.47
C ASN A 532 -10.62 36.92 46.43
N PRO A 533 -10.03 37.24 45.27
CA PRO A 533 -9.03 38.28 45.31
C PRO A 533 -9.17 39.32 44.19
N THR A 534 -8.84 40.54 44.60
CA THR A 534 -8.66 41.77 43.86
C THR A 534 -7.54 41.70 42.82
N LEU A 535 -7.72 42.47 41.73
CA LEU A 535 -6.69 42.86 40.77
C LEU A 535 -5.44 43.43 41.47
N ALA A 536 -4.27 42.83 41.25
CA ALA A 536 -2.99 43.53 41.11
C ALA A 536 -1.90 42.58 40.59
N GLU A 537 -1.09 43.12 39.68
CA GLU A 537 0.29 42.71 39.34
C GLU A 537 0.52 41.31 38.73
N LEU A 538 0.62 41.28 37.40
CA LEU A 538 1.73 40.57 36.74
C LEU A 538 2.23 41.48 35.61
N GLY A 539 3.31 42.21 35.90
CA GLY A 539 4.06 42.97 34.93
C GLY A 539 4.89 42.03 34.07
N LEU A 540 4.61 42.00 32.77
CA LEU A 540 5.56 41.56 31.75
C LEU A 540 5.53 42.57 30.62
N ARG A 541 6.70 43.15 30.35
CA ARG A 541 7.03 44.01 29.20
C ARG A 541 7.87 43.17 28.21
N PRO A 542 7.93 43.60 26.94
CA PRO A 542 7.72 42.78 25.74
C PRO A 542 8.84 41.79 25.40
#